data_AF-A0A954LBH4-F1
#
_entry.id   AF-A0A954LBH4-F1
#
_cell.length_a   1.000
_cell.length_b   1.000
_cell.length_c   1.000
_cell.angle_alpha   90.00
_cell.angle_beta   90.00
_cell.angle_gamma   90.00
#
_symmetry.space_group_name_H-M   'P 1'
#
loop_
_entity.id
_entity.type
_entity.pdbx_description
1 polymer ?
#
loop_
_entity_poly.entity_id
_entity_poly.type
_entity_poly.pdbx_seq_one_letter_code
_entity_poly.pdbx_strand_id
1 'polypeptide(L)'
;MLRHSLLFLIGFLCTSLQVLHAQERTSAEVFGAGFPALDNDATGKLWEPTVIQRGPNRGKTQEPRLMVPRDQVMAFAMYTHDRGVLKLTAQLYPLLPDEPRMVTLEFQRDGQWKEAAKAAVVYPGWSAHFRVENWDNTQTVPYRVRLDDQSEFTGTIRSDPVDKDEIVVASLSCNSSRTPGPRVSMVDNLLAQDPDLLFFAGDQSYHHTQHTFGILEWGIQFRDVIRDRPVVAIPDDHDVGQANIWGENGKVTSTAAGPDGGYFYPVEYVNMVQRCQTWHLPDPADATPIERGISVYYTNLRVGGIDFAIIEDRKFKSGPEGKIPQMGPRPDHINDPSYDRKAIDVPGLKLLGDRQLEFLRQWGQNWEGAQLKCVLSQTAFCGAVHLHGSPDNRLLADLDCNGWPQTGRNKALREIRRAWAPHLCGDQHLAVVVK
;
A
#
# COMPACT_ATOMS: atom_id res chain seq x y z
N MET A 1 7.40 11.65 -56.55
CA MET A 1 5.98 11.91 -56.24
C MET A 1 5.67 11.34 -54.88
N LEU A 2 5.03 12.16 -54.05
CA LEU A 2 4.48 11.97 -52.70
C LEU A 2 5.41 11.48 -51.56
N ARG A 3 5.96 12.49 -50.87
CA ARG A 3 6.28 12.48 -49.43
C ARG A 3 4.98 12.38 -48.62
N HIS A 4 4.95 11.55 -47.59
CA HIS A 4 3.98 11.67 -46.49
C HIS A 4 4.73 12.14 -45.25
N SER A 5 4.61 13.43 -44.96
CA SER A 5 4.99 14.04 -43.69
C SER A 5 3.81 13.89 -42.74
N LEU A 6 3.96 13.13 -41.65
CA LEU A 6 2.98 13.12 -40.56
C LEU A 6 3.37 14.24 -39.58
N LEU A 7 2.52 15.26 -39.46
CA LEU A 7 2.58 16.29 -38.43
C LEU A 7 2.42 15.64 -37.05
N PHE A 8 3.44 15.72 -36.20
CA PHE A 8 3.26 15.73 -34.76
C PHE A 8 3.26 17.20 -34.33
N LEU A 9 2.07 17.75 -34.03
CA LEU A 9 1.94 19.10 -33.52
C LEU A 9 1.00 19.09 -32.30
N ILE A 10 1.64 19.29 -31.14
CA ILE A 10 1.18 20.07 -29.98
C ILE A 10 -0.09 19.59 -29.27
N GLY A 11 0.12 18.92 -28.14
CA GLY A 11 -0.85 18.75 -27.07
C GLY A 11 -0.18 18.89 -25.70
N PHE A 12 0.51 20.01 -25.45
CA PHE A 12 1.24 20.23 -24.18
C PHE A 12 0.86 21.53 -23.44
N LEU A 13 -0.16 22.28 -23.90
CA LEU A 13 -0.48 23.59 -23.30
C LEU A 13 -1.74 23.63 -22.41
N CYS A 14 -2.50 22.53 -22.29
CA CYS A 14 -3.74 22.52 -21.48
C CYS A 14 -3.62 21.82 -20.11
N THR A 15 -2.50 21.18 -19.77
CA THR A 15 -2.36 20.44 -18.52
C THR A 15 -1.97 21.32 -17.33
N SER A 16 -1.23 22.41 -17.54
CA SER A 16 -0.72 23.25 -16.43
C SER A 16 -1.83 23.99 -15.66
N LEU A 17 -2.81 24.57 -16.36
CA LEU A 17 -3.92 25.32 -15.76
C LEU A 17 -4.92 24.43 -14.98
N GLN A 18 -5.15 23.20 -15.44
CA GLN A 18 -6.01 22.23 -14.75
C GLN A 18 -5.35 21.67 -13.49
N VAL A 19 -4.02 21.50 -13.48
CA VAL A 19 -3.27 21.04 -12.30
C VAL A 19 -3.21 22.13 -11.22
N LEU A 20 -3.05 23.41 -11.60
CA LEU A 20 -3.08 24.54 -10.67
C LEU A 20 -4.42 24.65 -9.90
N HIS A 21 -5.56 24.41 -10.56
CA HIS A 21 -6.88 24.48 -9.91
C HIS A 21 -7.27 23.21 -9.15
N ALA A 22 -6.62 22.06 -9.42
CA ALA A 22 -7.00 20.81 -8.81
C ALA A 22 -6.65 20.73 -7.31
N GLN A 23 -5.59 21.40 -6.85
CA GLN A 23 -5.12 21.31 -5.46
C GLN A 23 -5.87 22.21 -4.47
N GLU A 24 -6.45 23.31 -4.96
CA GLU A 24 -7.30 24.18 -4.14
C GLU A 24 -8.70 23.58 -3.94
N ARG A 25 -9.00 22.48 -4.64
CA ARG A 25 -10.23 21.72 -4.42
C ARG A 25 -10.25 21.22 -3.00
N THR A 26 -11.31 21.59 -2.30
CA THR A 26 -11.63 21.09 -0.97
C THR A 26 -11.77 19.56 -0.99
N SER A 27 -11.60 18.94 0.17
CA SER A 27 -11.87 17.51 0.35
C SER A 27 -13.24 17.08 -0.18
N ALA A 28 -14.27 17.91 0.02
CA ALA A 28 -15.62 17.68 -0.50
C ALA A 28 -15.69 17.67 -2.04
N GLU A 29 -14.87 18.48 -2.72
CA GLU A 29 -14.80 18.49 -4.18
C GLU A 29 -13.98 17.30 -4.71
N VAL A 30 -12.94 16.87 -3.99
CA VAL A 30 -12.06 15.78 -4.40
C VAL A 30 -12.70 14.41 -4.16
N PHE A 31 -13.26 14.21 -2.98
CA PHE A 31 -13.81 12.93 -2.52
C PHE A 31 -15.34 12.94 -2.40
N GLY A 32 -16.00 14.03 -2.77
CA GLY A 32 -17.45 14.15 -2.75
C GLY A 32 -18.02 14.72 -1.44
N ALA A 33 -19.19 15.36 -1.56
CA ALA A 33 -19.81 16.15 -0.49
C ALA A 33 -20.15 15.35 0.79
N GLY A 34 -20.24 14.02 0.71
CA GLY A 34 -20.44 13.15 1.86
C GLY A 34 -19.21 13.00 2.76
N PHE A 35 -18.03 13.38 2.26
CA PHE A 35 -16.73 13.20 2.93
C PHE A 35 -15.92 14.50 3.00
N PRO A 36 -16.46 15.60 3.55
CA PRO A 36 -15.83 16.93 3.47
C PRO A 36 -14.55 17.10 4.31
N ALA A 37 -14.20 16.10 5.11
CA ALA A 37 -13.02 16.08 5.98
C ALA A 37 -12.13 14.84 5.73
N LEU A 38 -12.25 14.23 4.55
CA LEU A 38 -11.42 13.10 4.15
C LEU A 38 -10.13 13.62 3.50
N ASP A 39 -9.00 13.30 4.09
CA ASP A 39 -7.65 13.73 3.71
C ASP A 39 -7.47 15.24 3.63
N ASN A 40 -8.26 15.98 4.43
CA ASN A 40 -8.34 17.43 4.36
C ASN A 40 -7.12 18.18 4.93
N ASP A 41 -6.14 17.48 5.51
CA ASP A 41 -4.81 18.02 5.75
C ASP A 41 -4.01 18.25 4.47
N ALA A 42 -4.34 17.52 3.40
CA ALA A 42 -3.59 17.47 2.15
C ALA A 42 -4.39 17.94 0.93
N THR A 43 -5.62 18.43 1.13
CA THR A 43 -6.49 18.99 0.09
C THR A 43 -6.91 20.42 0.43
N GLY A 44 -7.22 21.21 -0.59
CA GLY A 44 -7.62 22.61 -0.41
C GLY A 44 -6.46 23.48 0.02
N LYS A 45 -6.76 24.55 0.75
CA LYS A 45 -5.76 25.53 1.22
C LYS A 45 -5.00 25.05 2.46
N LEU A 46 -4.25 23.97 2.29
CA LEU A 46 -3.48 23.30 3.35
C LEU A 46 -2.44 24.19 4.05
N TRP A 47 -2.09 25.35 3.49
CA TRP A 47 -1.16 26.33 4.06
C TRP A 47 -1.84 27.36 4.98
N GLU A 48 -3.17 27.41 5.00
CA GLU A 48 -3.92 28.30 5.89
C GLU A 48 -4.29 27.57 7.19
N PRO A 49 -4.18 28.22 8.37
CA PRO A 49 -4.68 27.66 9.61
C PRO A 49 -6.19 27.38 9.53
N THR A 50 -6.62 26.27 10.13
CA THR A 50 -8.03 25.88 10.15
C THR A 50 -8.62 25.97 11.56
N VAL A 51 -9.95 26.04 11.67
CA VAL A 51 -10.63 26.00 12.98
C VAL A 51 -11.14 24.58 13.23
N ILE A 52 -10.75 24.00 14.36
CA ILE A 52 -11.15 22.66 14.76
C ILE A 52 -12.67 22.62 14.94
N GLN A 53 -13.34 21.76 14.16
CA GLN A 53 -14.81 21.71 14.11
C GLN A 53 -15.43 20.81 15.19
N ARG A 54 -14.69 19.83 15.71
CA ARG A 54 -15.22 18.76 16.60
C ARG A 54 -14.22 18.41 17.71
N GLY A 55 -14.72 17.75 18.75
CA GLY A 55 -13.91 17.23 19.85
C GLY A 55 -13.52 18.26 20.91
N PRO A 56 -12.66 17.88 21.87
CA PRO A 56 -12.34 18.69 23.05
C PRO A 56 -11.61 20.01 22.73
N ASN A 57 -11.04 20.13 21.52
CA ASN A 57 -10.35 21.33 21.05
C ASN A 57 -11.18 22.16 20.07
N ARG A 58 -12.49 21.92 19.97
CA ARG A 58 -13.39 22.67 19.07
C ARG A 58 -13.24 24.19 19.28
N GLY A 59 -13.16 24.92 18.16
CA GLY A 59 -13.01 26.38 18.14
C GLY A 59 -11.58 26.88 18.27
N LYS A 60 -10.61 26.00 18.59
CA LYS A 60 -9.19 26.36 18.54
C LYS A 60 -8.68 26.34 17.10
N THR A 61 -7.68 27.18 16.84
CA THR A 61 -6.90 27.16 15.60
C THR A 61 -6.01 25.92 15.56
N GLN A 62 -5.99 25.25 14.42
CA GLN A 62 -5.05 24.20 14.08
C GLN A 62 -4.12 24.73 12.98
N GLU A 63 -2.84 24.80 13.33
CA GLU A 63 -1.80 25.11 12.35
C GLU A 63 -1.68 23.98 11.31
N PRO A 64 -1.30 24.30 10.06
CA PRO A 64 -1.02 23.31 9.03
C PRO A 64 -0.06 22.21 9.48
N ARG A 65 -0.53 20.95 9.46
CA ARG A 65 0.27 19.79 9.90
C ARG A 65 1.32 19.32 8.91
N LEU A 66 1.10 19.60 7.62
CA LEU A 66 1.94 19.12 6.51
C LEU A 66 2.80 20.23 5.90
N MET A 67 2.84 21.41 6.52
CA MET A 67 3.76 22.48 6.13
C MET A 67 5.14 22.19 6.69
N VAL A 68 6.08 21.95 5.77
CA VAL A 68 7.50 21.73 6.04
C VAL A 68 8.34 22.80 5.35
N PRO A 69 9.62 22.99 5.77
CA PRO A 69 10.59 23.74 4.97
C PRO A 69 10.57 23.27 3.52
N ARG A 70 10.57 24.21 2.56
CA ARG A 70 10.30 23.88 1.16
C ARG A 70 11.40 23.05 0.51
N ASP A 71 12.59 23.06 1.09
CA ASP A 71 13.73 22.20 0.77
C ASP A 71 13.58 20.74 1.27
N GLN A 72 12.57 20.45 2.09
CA GLN A 72 12.27 19.13 2.65
C GLN A 72 10.97 18.51 2.10
N VAL A 73 10.42 19.10 1.04
CA VAL A 73 9.16 18.67 0.44
C VAL A 73 9.24 17.30 -0.21
N MET A 74 10.39 16.95 -0.79
CA MET A 74 10.65 15.60 -1.25
C MET A 74 10.88 14.69 -0.04
N ALA A 75 9.84 13.95 0.38
CA ALA A 75 9.82 13.29 1.69
C ALA A 75 10.64 11.99 1.69
N PHE A 76 10.32 11.08 0.76
CA PHE A 76 10.97 9.79 0.59
C PHE A 76 10.66 9.20 -0.80
N ALA A 77 11.33 8.09 -1.13
CA ALA A 77 10.99 7.28 -2.28
C ALA A 77 11.04 5.79 -1.96
N MET A 78 10.23 5.01 -2.67
CA MET A 78 10.21 3.55 -2.63
C MET A 78 10.43 2.99 -4.03
N TYR A 79 11.11 1.86 -4.15
CA TYR A 79 11.34 1.22 -5.43
C TYR A 79 11.20 -0.30 -5.35
N THR A 80 10.93 -0.91 -6.50
CA THR A 80 11.27 -2.31 -6.80
C THR A 80 11.84 -2.40 -8.21
N HIS A 81 12.64 -3.43 -8.48
CA HIS A 81 13.00 -3.78 -9.85
C HIS A 81 12.90 -5.29 -10.05
N ASP A 82 12.47 -5.69 -11.25
CA ASP A 82 12.41 -7.07 -11.71
C ASP A 82 12.21 -7.07 -13.23
N ARG A 83 12.62 -8.14 -13.91
CA ARG A 83 12.43 -8.35 -15.37
C ARG A 83 12.91 -7.17 -16.22
N GLY A 84 14.00 -6.53 -15.82
CA GLY A 84 14.56 -5.38 -16.54
C GLY A 84 13.73 -4.10 -16.41
N VAL A 85 12.86 -4.00 -15.41
CA VAL A 85 12.05 -2.81 -15.13
C VAL A 85 12.31 -2.34 -13.71
N LEU A 86 12.70 -1.08 -13.56
CA LEU A 86 12.70 -0.38 -12.26
C LEU A 86 11.45 0.49 -12.19
N LYS A 87 10.68 0.34 -11.11
CA LYS A 87 9.58 1.25 -10.78
C LYS A 87 9.87 1.94 -9.45
N LEU A 88 9.63 3.26 -9.42
CA LEU A 88 9.90 4.10 -8.27
C LEU A 88 8.76 5.07 -8.02
N THR A 89 8.32 5.17 -6.77
CA THR A 89 7.38 6.19 -6.28
C THR A 89 8.14 7.17 -5.41
N ALA A 90 8.12 8.45 -5.77
CA ALA A 90 8.54 9.55 -4.91
C ALA A 90 7.31 10.13 -4.21
N GLN A 91 7.34 10.20 -2.88
CA GLN A 91 6.29 10.80 -2.07
C GLN A 91 6.71 12.21 -1.66
N LEU A 92 5.80 13.16 -1.83
CA LEU A 92 6.02 14.56 -1.52
C LEU A 92 5.08 15.01 -0.40
N TYR A 93 5.54 15.98 0.38
CA TYR A 93 4.63 16.85 1.12
C TYR A 93 3.79 17.68 0.13
N PRO A 94 2.59 18.12 0.53
CA PRO A 94 1.77 18.94 -0.33
C PRO A 94 2.47 20.23 -0.80
N LEU A 95 2.16 20.61 -2.05
CA LEU A 95 2.81 21.72 -2.73
C LEU A 95 1.97 23.01 -2.68
N LEU A 96 2.63 24.14 -2.50
CA LEU A 96 2.04 25.47 -2.63
C LEU A 96 1.72 25.78 -4.11
N PRO A 97 0.74 26.65 -4.41
CA PRO A 97 0.26 26.88 -5.78
C PRO A 97 1.34 27.15 -6.83
N ASP A 98 2.35 27.96 -6.48
CA ASP A 98 3.37 28.42 -7.42
C ASP A 98 4.61 27.52 -7.51
N GLU A 99 4.64 26.41 -6.78
CA GLU A 99 5.79 25.51 -6.80
C GLU A 99 5.89 24.65 -8.07
N PRO A 100 7.06 24.07 -8.37
CA PRO A 100 7.19 23.14 -9.47
C PRO A 100 6.23 21.94 -9.35
N ARG A 101 5.85 21.34 -10.48
CA ARG A 101 4.97 20.15 -10.54
C ARG A 101 5.59 18.97 -11.28
N MET A 102 6.89 19.07 -11.58
CA MET A 102 7.64 18.03 -12.27
C MET A 102 8.76 17.56 -11.36
N VAL A 103 8.82 16.25 -11.12
CA VAL A 103 9.91 15.59 -10.40
C VAL A 103 10.84 14.95 -11.43
N THR A 104 12.14 15.14 -11.25
CA THR A 104 13.18 14.54 -12.09
C THR A 104 13.84 13.40 -11.33
N LEU A 105 13.93 12.23 -11.94
CA LEU A 105 14.73 11.10 -11.46
C LEU A 105 16.08 11.11 -12.17
N GLU A 106 17.15 11.05 -11.39
CA GLU A 106 18.52 10.99 -11.88
C GLU A 106 19.27 9.82 -11.26
N PHE A 107 20.19 9.24 -12.03
CA PHE A 107 21.11 8.20 -11.57
C PHE A 107 22.55 8.69 -11.63
N GLN A 108 23.37 8.30 -10.67
CA GLN A 108 24.81 8.55 -10.73
C GLN A 108 25.47 7.43 -11.53
N ARG A 109 26.01 7.78 -12.71
CA ARG A 109 26.74 6.86 -13.60
C ARG A 109 28.05 7.53 -14.03
N ASP A 110 29.16 6.81 -13.96
CA ASP A 110 30.50 7.32 -14.30
C ASP A 110 30.89 8.59 -13.50
N GLY A 111 30.44 8.67 -12.23
CA GLY A 111 30.67 9.82 -11.36
C GLY A 111 29.81 11.05 -11.66
N GLN A 112 28.90 10.98 -12.62
CA GLN A 112 28.03 12.09 -13.01
C GLN A 112 26.56 11.74 -12.79
N TRP A 113 25.79 12.73 -12.33
CA TRP A 113 24.33 12.63 -12.30
C TRP A 113 23.77 12.77 -13.72
N LYS A 114 23.00 11.77 -14.16
CA LYS A 114 22.34 11.76 -15.47
C LYS A 114 20.83 11.67 -15.26
N GLU A 115 20.09 12.58 -15.89
CA GLU A 115 18.63 12.53 -15.93
C GLU A 115 18.17 11.24 -16.61
N ALA A 116 17.29 10.51 -15.93
CA ALA A 116 16.72 9.26 -16.42
C ALA A 116 15.28 9.45 -16.89
N ALA A 117 14.48 10.19 -16.11
CA ALA A 117 13.08 10.43 -16.41
C ALA A 117 12.53 11.66 -15.66
N LYS A 118 11.40 12.17 -16.15
CA LYS A 118 10.58 13.19 -15.47
C LYS A 118 9.15 12.69 -15.32
N ALA A 119 8.54 13.00 -14.18
CA ALA A 119 7.15 12.66 -13.89
C ALA A 119 6.42 13.86 -13.28
N ALA A 120 5.17 14.06 -13.69
CA ALA A 120 4.30 15.04 -13.06
C ALA A 120 3.88 14.56 -11.68
N VAL A 121 3.73 15.50 -10.74
CA VAL A 121 3.14 15.22 -9.43
C VAL A 121 1.66 14.90 -9.60
N VAL A 122 1.24 13.77 -9.05
CA VAL A 122 -0.13 13.25 -9.06
C VAL A 122 -0.86 13.69 -7.79
N TYR A 123 -2.07 14.22 -7.98
CA TYR A 123 -2.98 14.65 -6.93
C TYR A 123 -4.35 13.94 -7.08
N PRO A 124 -5.05 13.56 -5.99
CA PRO A 124 -4.68 13.72 -4.57
C PRO A 124 -3.60 12.72 -4.13
N GLY A 125 -2.96 12.92 -2.97
CA GLY A 125 -1.93 12.01 -2.42
C GLY A 125 -0.47 12.36 -2.72
N TRP A 126 -0.21 13.41 -3.51
CA TRP A 126 1.11 14.06 -3.68
C TRP A 126 2.29 13.13 -3.95
N SER A 127 2.21 12.33 -5.02
CA SER A 127 3.26 11.39 -5.42
C SER A 127 3.68 11.58 -6.87
N ALA A 128 4.91 11.20 -7.22
CA ALA A 128 5.40 11.13 -8.59
C ALA A 128 5.93 9.72 -8.87
N HIS A 129 5.69 9.23 -10.07
CA HIS A 129 5.83 7.81 -10.39
C HIS A 129 6.69 7.60 -11.64
N PHE A 130 7.70 6.75 -11.54
CA PHE A 130 8.71 6.54 -12.57
C PHE A 130 8.78 5.07 -12.97
N ARG A 131 8.82 4.82 -14.28
CA ARG A 131 9.10 3.51 -14.86
C ARG A 131 10.31 3.62 -15.76
N VAL A 132 11.34 2.83 -15.49
CA VAL A 132 12.58 2.77 -16.26
C VAL A 132 12.71 1.37 -16.84
N GLU A 133 12.56 1.27 -18.16
CA GLU A 133 12.72 0.03 -18.92
C GLU A 133 14.20 -0.28 -19.17
N ASN A 134 14.49 -1.55 -19.48
CA ASN A 134 15.85 -2.06 -19.71
C ASN A 134 16.80 -1.75 -18.53
N TRP A 135 16.29 -1.82 -17.31
CA TRP A 135 17.06 -1.63 -16.09
C TRP A 135 18.08 -2.76 -15.92
N ASP A 136 19.35 -2.39 -15.80
CA ASP A 136 20.42 -3.30 -15.44
C ASP A 136 20.44 -3.49 -13.92
N ASN A 137 19.87 -4.60 -13.46
CA ASN A 137 19.79 -4.97 -12.05
C ASN A 137 21.07 -5.62 -11.50
N THR A 138 22.13 -5.74 -12.30
CA THR A 138 23.43 -6.28 -11.81
C THR A 138 24.25 -5.23 -11.07
N GLN A 139 23.87 -3.97 -11.17
CA GLN A 139 24.64 -2.85 -10.62
C GLN A 139 23.89 -2.18 -9.47
N THR A 140 24.64 -1.82 -8.43
CA THR A 140 24.18 -0.92 -7.39
C THR A 140 24.40 0.52 -7.84
N VAL A 141 23.34 1.34 -7.85
CA VAL A 141 23.31 2.65 -8.52
C VAL A 141 22.73 3.70 -7.59
N PRO A 142 23.50 4.73 -7.19
CA PRO A 142 22.95 5.88 -6.48
C PRO A 142 21.91 6.60 -7.33
N TYR A 143 20.80 7.01 -6.72
CA TYR A 143 19.75 7.78 -7.37
C TYR A 143 19.41 9.03 -6.56
N ARG A 144 18.77 9.98 -7.24
CA ARG A 144 18.06 11.07 -6.58
C ARG A 144 16.78 11.43 -7.32
N VAL A 145 15.78 11.83 -6.56
CA VAL A 145 14.54 12.43 -7.07
C VAL A 145 14.52 13.89 -6.65
N ARG A 146 14.26 14.79 -7.61
CA ARG A 146 14.38 16.24 -7.44
C ARG A 146 13.12 16.95 -7.86
N LEU A 147 12.61 17.83 -7.00
CA LEU A 147 11.64 18.83 -7.36
C LEU A 147 12.43 20.10 -7.75
N ASP A 148 12.85 20.17 -9.01
CA ASP A 148 13.73 21.23 -9.51
C ASP A 148 14.98 21.44 -8.62
N ASP A 149 15.41 22.68 -8.40
CA ASP A 149 16.44 23.04 -7.40
C ASP A 149 15.86 23.22 -5.98
N GLN A 150 14.55 23.01 -5.78
CA GLN A 150 13.87 23.30 -4.52
C GLN A 150 14.17 22.24 -3.46
N SER A 151 13.98 20.95 -3.77
CA SER A 151 14.07 19.86 -2.79
C SER A 151 14.50 18.56 -3.47
N GLU A 152 15.25 17.72 -2.76
CA GLU A 152 15.69 16.41 -3.26
C GLU A 152 15.67 15.32 -2.19
N PHE A 153 15.52 14.08 -2.64
CA PHE A 153 15.72 12.88 -1.83
C PHE A 153 16.66 11.93 -2.58
N THR A 154 17.66 11.41 -1.88
CA THR A 154 18.70 10.55 -2.47
C THR A 154 18.63 9.15 -1.87
N GLY A 155 19.16 8.16 -2.57
CA GLY A 155 19.24 6.78 -2.11
C GLY A 155 20.02 5.93 -3.09
N THR A 156 19.85 4.62 -2.98
CA THR A 156 20.58 3.64 -3.79
C THR A 156 19.63 2.55 -4.28
N ILE A 157 19.60 2.34 -5.59
CA ILE A 157 18.98 1.14 -6.16
C ILE A 157 20.01 0.02 -6.04
N ARG A 158 19.74 -0.97 -5.18
CA ARG A 158 20.61 -2.14 -4.99
C ARG A 158 20.56 -3.04 -6.22
N SER A 159 21.70 -3.66 -6.54
CA SER A 159 21.72 -4.80 -7.44
C SER A 159 20.87 -5.95 -6.88
N ASP A 160 20.32 -6.78 -7.77
CA ASP A 160 19.63 -8.01 -7.39
C ASP A 160 20.62 -8.95 -6.67
N PRO A 161 20.36 -9.41 -5.44
CA PRO A 161 21.28 -10.24 -4.65
C PRO A 161 21.32 -11.70 -5.10
N VAL A 162 21.35 -11.99 -6.41
CA VAL A 162 21.31 -13.35 -6.97
C VAL A 162 22.51 -14.22 -6.58
N ASP A 163 23.63 -13.59 -6.22
CA ASP A 163 24.86 -14.27 -5.81
C ASP A 163 24.90 -14.58 -4.30
N LYS A 164 23.89 -14.18 -3.52
CA LYS A 164 23.80 -14.50 -2.08
C LYS A 164 23.21 -15.89 -1.88
N ASP A 165 23.80 -16.65 -0.95
CA ASP A 165 23.24 -17.93 -0.48
C ASP A 165 22.03 -17.74 0.46
N GLU A 166 21.90 -16.56 1.08
CA GLU A 166 20.82 -16.21 2.01
C GLU A 166 20.23 -14.85 1.64
N ILE A 167 18.90 -14.81 1.55
CA ILE A 167 18.12 -13.58 1.32
C ILE A 167 17.41 -13.23 2.63
N VAL A 168 17.66 -12.03 3.14
CA VAL A 168 17.09 -11.54 4.40
C VAL A 168 15.87 -10.67 4.10
N VAL A 169 14.71 -11.04 4.65
CA VAL A 169 13.47 -10.26 4.52
C VAL A 169 13.09 -9.69 5.89
N ALA A 170 12.93 -8.36 5.97
CA ALA A 170 12.32 -7.75 7.14
C ALA A 170 10.80 -7.62 6.93
N SER A 171 10.02 -8.27 7.80
CA SER A 171 8.56 -8.24 7.76
C SER A 171 8.02 -7.35 8.88
N LEU A 172 7.27 -6.30 8.51
CA LEU A 172 6.70 -5.30 9.42
C LEU A 172 5.22 -5.08 9.10
N SER A 173 4.44 -4.65 10.09
CA SER A 173 3.04 -4.22 9.93
C SER A 173 2.62 -3.37 11.13
N CYS A 174 1.41 -2.79 11.05
CA CYS A 174 0.70 -2.27 12.23
C CYS A 174 1.42 -1.13 12.95
N ASN A 175 1.76 -0.09 12.21
CA ASN A 175 2.46 1.10 12.68
C ASN A 175 1.53 2.06 13.45
N SER A 176 1.19 1.68 14.69
CA SER A 176 0.19 2.37 15.51
C SER A 176 0.45 3.87 15.71
N SER A 177 -0.59 4.68 15.52
CA SER A 177 -0.62 6.12 15.83
C SER A 177 -0.60 6.44 17.34
N ARG A 178 -0.71 5.43 18.21
CA ARG A 178 -0.63 5.59 19.68
C ARG A 178 0.78 5.82 20.20
N THR A 179 1.79 5.52 19.39
CA THR A 179 3.19 5.77 19.72
C THR A 179 3.74 6.75 18.68
N PRO A 180 3.49 8.06 18.82
CA PRO A 180 3.96 9.03 17.84
C PRO A 180 5.49 9.17 17.88
N GLY A 181 6.06 9.73 16.81
CA GLY A 181 7.49 10.03 16.73
C GLY A 181 8.34 8.94 16.05
N PRO A 182 9.67 9.09 16.09
CA PRO A 182 10.58 8.23 15.33
C PRO A 182 10.61 6.79 15.85
N ARG A 183 10.84 5.84 14.93
CA ARG A 183 10.95 4.40 15.22
C ARG A 183 12.39 3.96 15.48
N VAL A 184 13.13 4.74 16.28
CA VAL A 184 14.60 4.65 16.41
C VAL A 184 15.10 3.22 16.57
N SER A 185 14.63 2.48 17.58
CA SER A 185 15.10 1.11 17.82
C SER A 185 14.74 0.13 16.69
N MET A 186 13.59 0.31 16.01
CA MET A 186 13.24 -0.53 14.86
C MET A 186 14.15 -0.20 13.67
N VAL A 187 14.37 1.07 13.40
CA VAL A 187 15.24 1.56 12.33
C VAL A 187 16.69 1.10 12.53
N ASP A 188 17.24 1.29 13.74
CA ASP A 188 18.61 0.86 14.06
C ASP A 188 18.78 -0.64 13.86
N ASN A 189 17.80 -1.44 14.29
CA ASN A 189 17.82 -2.89 14.08
C ASN A 189 17.73 -3.25 12.59
N LEU A 190 16.86 -2.61 11.82
CA LEU A 190 16.76 -2.84 10.37
C LEU A 190 18.06 -2.49 9.65
N LEU A 191 18.70 -1.37 10.02
CA LEU A 191 19.99 -0.98 9.46
C LEU A 191 21.09 -1.99 9.81
N ALA A 192 21.10 -2.49 11.05
CA ALA A 192 22.07 -3.48 11.51
C ALA A 192 21.89 -4.87 10.87
N GLN A 193 20.64 -5.29 10.62
CA GLN A 193 20.33 -6.57 9.97
C GLN A 193 20.52 -6.52 8.44
N ASP A 194 20.53 -5.32 7.85
CA ASP A 194 20.71 -5.07 6.41
C ASP A 194 19.85 -5.97 5.49
N PRO A 195 18.51 -5.95 5.61
CA PRO A 195 17.65 -6.82 4.82
C PRO A 195 17.75 -6.53 3.32
N ASP A 196 17.62 -7.59 2.52
CA ASP A 196 17.59 -7.53 1.06
C ASP A 196 16.21 -7.09 0.53
N LEU A 197 15.15 -7.34 1.30
CA LEU A 197 13.77 -6.92 1.00
C LEU A 197 13.08 -6.41 2.26
N LEU A 198 12.38 -5.29 2.13
CA LEU A 198 11.47 -4.78 3.16
C LEU A 198 10.03 -5.11 2.77
N PHE A 199 9.31 -5.80 3.64
CA PHE A 199 7.90 -6.09 3.48
C PHE A 199 7.09 -5.40 4.59
N PHE A 200 6.25 -4.44 4.21
CA PHE A 200 5.25 -3.81 5.06
C PHE A 200 3.88 -4.37 4.69
N ALA A 201 3.35 -5.24 5.53
CA ALA A 201 2.18 -6.06 5.24
C ALA A 201 0.83 -5.33 5.31
N GLY A 202 0.82 -4.06 5.71
CA GLY A 202 -0.41 -3.32 5.98
C GLY A 202 -0.33 -2.51 7.26
N ASP A 203 -1.32 -1.64 7.43
CA ASP A 203 -1.45 -0.73 8.55
C ASP A 203 -0.21 0.16 8.71
N GLN A 204 0.28 0.70 7.60
CA GLN A 204 1.32 1.72 7.62
C GLN A 204 0.82 2.97 8.36
N SER A 205 -0.49 3.23 8.33
CA SER A 205 -1.15 4.32 9.04
C SER A 205 -2.46 3.93 9.72
N TYR A 206 -2.66 4.45 10.94
CA TYR A 206 -3.94 4.44 11.66
C TYR A 206 -4.65 5.79 11.64
N HIS A 207 -4.20 6.73 10.80
CA HIS A 207 -4.90 8.00 10.57
C HIS A 207 -6.02 7.78 9.56
N HIS A 208 -7.11 7.16 10.01
CA HIS A 208 -8.18 6.60 9.17
C HIS A 208 -8.81 7.57 8.16
N THR A 209 -8.79 8.88 8.44
CA THR A 209 -9.34 9.88 7.53
C THR A 209 -8.27 10.81 6.96
N GLN A 210 -6.98 10.59 7.22
CA GLN A 210 -5.88 11.46 6.79
C GLN A 210 -4.73 10.58 6.27
N HIS A 211 -4.98 9.89 5.15
CA HIS A 211 -4.01 8.94 4.60
C HIS A 211 -2.71 9.63 4.20
N THR A 212 -2.78 10.79 3.52
CA THR A 212 -1.58 11.51 3.10
C THR A 212 -0.73 11.92 4.30
N PHE A 213 -1.36 12.37 5.39
CA PHE A 213 -0.64 12.63 6.64
C PHE A 213 0.03 11.37 7.19
N GLY A 214 -0.72 10.27 7.26
CA GLY A 214 -0.22 9.02 7.81
C GLY A 214 0.91 8.37 7.00
N ILE A 215 0.82 8.36 5.67
CA ILE A 215 1.87 7.80 4.82
C ILE A 215 3.14 8.66 4.84
N LEU A 216 3.01 9.99 5.00
CA LEU A 216 4.16 10.87 5.23
C LEU A 216 4.80 10.62 6.60
N GLU A 217 4.00 10.47 7.66
CA GLU A 217 4.52 10.12 8.99
C GLU A 217 5.29 8.78 8.96
N TRP A 218 4.68 7.74 8.39
CA TRP A 218 5.32 6.44 8.19
C TRP A 218 6.61 6.55 7.37
N GLY A 219 6.54 7.26 6.25
CA GLY A 219 7.67 7.44 5.36
C GLY A 219 8.85 8.11 6.05
N ILE A 220 8.61 9.18 6.83
CA ILE A 220 9.66 9.85 7.61
C ILE A 220 10.23 8.92 8.68
N GLN A 221 9.41 8.09 9.32
CA GLN A 221 9.87 7.13 10.32
C GLN A 221 10.83 6.08 9.75
N PHE A 222 10.68 5.70 8.48
CA PHE A 222 11.45 4.61 7.85
C PHE A 222 12.35 5.05 6.69
N ARG A 223 12.37 6.34 6.32
CA ARG A 223 13.07 6.86 5.13
C ARG A 223 14.54 6.45 5.04
N ASP A 224 15.22 6.36 6.17
CA ASP A 224 16.64 6.01 6.23
C ASP A 224 16.90 4.54 5.84
N VAL A 225 15.89 3.67 5.98
CA VAL A 225 15.97 2.25 5.60
C VAL A 225 15.46 2.03 4.18
N ILE A 226 14.32 2.63 3.83
CA ILE A 226 13.63 2.42 2.54
C ILE A 226 14.34 3.07 1.35
N ARG A 227 15.20 4.07 1.58
CA ARG A 227 15.94 4.76 0.51
C ARG A 227 16.89 3.86 -0.27
N ASP A 228 17.33 2.76 0.33
CA ASP A 228 18.38 1.92 -0.25
C ASP A 228 17.93 0.47 -0.50
N ARG A 229 16.70 0.08 -0.17
CA ARG A 229 16.24 -1.32 -0.26
C ARG A 229 14.93 -1.42 -1.02
N PRO A 230 14.68 -2.49 -1.79
CA PRO A 230 13.39 -2.69 -2.41
C PRO A 230 12.30 -2.82 -1.35
N VAL A 231 11.14 -2.20 -1.60
CA VAL A 231 10.02 -2.13 -0.65
C VAL A 231 8.78 -2.76 -1.26
N VAL A 232 8.20 -3.75 -0.58
CA VAL A 232 6.81 -4.15 -0.78
C VAL A 232 6.00 -3.53 0.34
N ALA A 233 5.15 -2.54 0.00
CA ALA A 233 4.18 -1.96 0.93
C ALA A 233 2.79 -2.18 0.33
N ILE A 234 1.90 -2.82 1.09
CA ILE A 234 0.52 -3.09 0.67
C ILE A 234 -0.44 -2.55 1.72
N PRO A 235 -1.60 -1.99 1.32
CA PRO A 235 -2.60 -1.51 2.28
C PRO A 235 -3.35 -2.65 2.97
N ASP A 236 -3.72 -2.41 4.22
CA ASP A 236 -4.76 -3.14 4.96
C ASP A 236 -5.93 -2.20 5.35
N ASP A 237 -6.82 -2.64 6.24
CA ASP A 237 -8.04 -1.95 6.66
C ASP A 237 -7.84 -0.55 7.22
N HIS A 238 -6.86 -0.34 8.08
CA HIS A 238 -6.65 0.96 8.69
C HIS A 238 -6.06 1.97 7.71
N ASP A 239 -5.34 1.53 6.68
CA ASP A 239 -4.83 2.43 5.63
C ASP A 239 -5.95 3.00 4.77
N VAL A 240 -6.99 2.19 4.49
CA VAL A 240 -8.20 2.63 3.78
C VAL A 240 -9.22 3.28 4.72
N GLY A 241 -8.91 3.38 6.01
CA GLY A 241 -9.70 4.09 7.00
C GLY A 241 -10.85 3.32 7.63
N GLN A 242 -10.93 2.01 7.42
CA GLN A 242 -11.95 1.17 8.05
C GLN A 242 -11.44 0.55 9.34
N ALA A 243 -12.37 0.11 10.19
CA ALA A 243 -12.01 -0.70 11.36
C ALA A 243 -11.52 -2.08 10.92
N ASN A 244 -12.26 -2.68 9.99
CA ASN A 244 -11.98 -3.96 9.34
C ASN A 244 -12.36 -3.83 7.86
N ILE A 245 -11.70 -4.59 6.98
CA ILE A 245 -12.09 -4.64 5.57
C ILE A 245 -12.31 -6.06 5.04
N TRP A 246 -13.54 -6.28 4.59
CA TRP A 246 -13.90 -7.36 3.68
C TRP A 246 -14.32 -6.72 2.36
N GLY A 247 -13.40 -6.62 1.40
CA GLY A 247 -13.55 -5.74 0.23
C GLY A 247 -14.72 -6.09 -0.70
N GLU A 248 -15.26 -7.31 -0.61
CA GLU A 248 -16.46 -7.77 -1.35
C GLU A 248 -16.46 -7.36 -2.83
N ASN A 249 -15.32 -7.53 -3.51
CA ASN A 249 -15.15 -7.19 -4.92
C ASN A 249 -15.44 -5.71 -5.26
N GLY A 250 -15.38 -4.81 -4.27
CA GLY A 250 -15.54 -3.37 -4.45
C GLY A 250 -16.89 -2.79 -4.06
N LYS A 251 -17.82 -3.59 -3.54
CA LYS A 251 -19.14 -3.14 -3.09
C LYS A 251 -19.06 -1.89 -2.20
N VAL A 252 -20.11 -1.07 -2.18
CA VAL A 252 -20.28 -0.04 -1.14
C VAL A 252 -20.71 -0.70 0.17
N THR A 253 -20.01 -0.38 1.27
CA THR A 253 -20.51 -0.66 2.64
C THR A 253 -21.23 0.56 3.20
N SER A 254 -22.20 0.31 4.07
CA SER A 254 -22.95 1.33 4.79
C SER A 254 -22.21 1.91 6.01
N THR A 255 -21.12 1.28 6.45
CA THR A 255 -20.43 1.61 7.71
C THR A 255 -18.91 1.45 7.60
N ALA A 256 -18.16 2.37 8.20
CA ALA A 256 -16.70 2.25 8.31
C ALA A 256 -16.24 1.08 9.19
N ALA A 257 -17.16 0.41 9.92
CA ALA A 257 -16.86 -0.82 10.63
C ALA A 257 -16.64 -2.02 9.68
N GLY A 258 -17.26 -2.01 8.50
CA GLY A 258 -17.04 -2.96 7.41
C GLY A 258 -17.77 -4.32 7.37
N PRO A 259 -18.52 -4.82 8.39
CA PRO A 259 -18.91 -6.24 8.42
C PRO A 259 -19.93 -6.66 7.33
N ASP A 260 -20.65 -5.73 6.72
CA ASP A 260 -21.54 -5.93 5.55
C ASP A 260 -20.80 -6.03 4.20
N GLY A 261 -19.47 -5.89 4.23
CA GLY A 261 -18.58 -6.01 3.08
C GLY A 261 -18.58 -4.79 2.15
N GLY A 262 -17.40 -4.41 1.69
CA GLY A 262 -17.16 -3.34 0.74
C GLY A 262 -16.18 -2.27 1.23
N TYR A 263 -16.18 -1.15 0.50
CA TYR A 263 -15.47 0.09 0.80
C TYR A 263 -16.43 1.22 1.14
N PHE A 264 -16.26 1.81 2.31
CA PHE A 264 -17.06 2.90 2.87
C PHE A 264 -16.72 4.22 2.18
N TYR A 265 -15.43 4.45 1.98
CA TYR A 265 -14.93 5.67 1.36
C TYR A 265 -15.05 5.64 -0.19
N PRO A 266 -15.04 6.82 -0.83
CA PRO A 266 -15.12 6.96 -2.29
C PRO A 266 -13.99 6.23 -3.02
N VAL A 267 -14.26 5.81 -4.26
CA VAL A 267 -13.30 5.08 -5.10
C VAL A 267 -12.02 5.89 -5.33
N GLU A 268 -12.16 7.20 -5.49
CA GLU A 268 -11.05 8.14 -5.66
C GLU A 268 -10.09 8.11 -4.47
N TYR A 269 -10.62 8.03 -3.25
CA TYR A 269 -9.81 7.90 -2.03
C TYR A 269 -9.15 6.52 -1.93
N VAL A 270 -9.92 5.44 -2.15
CA VAL A 270 -9.38 4.07 -2.12
C VAL A 270 -8.25 3.90 -3.14
N ASN A 271 -8.43 4.38 -4.37
CA ASN A 271 -7.40 4.31 -5.41
C ASN A 271 -6.19 5.19 -5.09
N MET A 272 -6.37 6.32 -4.41
CA MET A 272 -5.26 7.15 -3.91
C MET A 272 -4.43 6.40 -2.87
N VAL A 273 -5.08 5.84 -1.84
CA VAL A 273 -4.43 5.05 -0.77
C VAL A 273 -3.60 3.93 -1.37
N GLN A 274 -4.17 3.15 -2.29
CA GLN A 274 -3.47 2.07 -2.97
C GLN A 274 -2.27 2.58 -3.76
N ARG A 275 -2.47 3.60 -4.61
CA ARG A 275 -1.42 4.11 -5.48
C ARG A 275 -0.20 4.62 -4.70
N CYS A 276 -0.42 5.33 -3.59
CA CYS A 276 0.66 5.84 -2.73
C CYS A 276 1.51 4.72 -2.11
N GLN A 277 0.97 3.52 -1.98
CA GLN A 277 1.64 2.38 -1.36
C GLN A 277 2.17 1.35 -2.36
N THR A 278 1.48 1.14 -3.48
CA THR A 278 1.72 -0.03 -4.34
C THR A 278 2.18 0.30 -5.75
N TRP A 279 2.19 1.56 -6.18
CA TRP A 279 2.46 1.87 -7.59
C TRP A 279 3.86 1.41 -8.05
N HIS A 280 4.85 1.45 -7.15
CA HIS A 280 6.23 1.04 -7.45
C HIS A 280 6.43 -0.47 -7.47
N LEU A 281 5.41 -1.28 -7.15
CA LEU A 281 5.45 -2.73 -7.34
C LEU A 281 5.46 -3.08 -8.84
N PRO A 282 5.86 -4.32 -9.21
CA PRO A 282 5.67 -4.82 -10.57
C PRO A 282 4.22 -4.67 -11.02
N ASP A 283 4.00 -4.61 -12.34
CA ASP A 283 2.64 -4.41 -12.85
C ASP A 283 1.72 -5.56 -12.40
N PRO A 284 0.42 -5.27 -12.15
CA PRO A 284 -0.50 -6.29 -11.67
C PRO A 284 -0.58 -7.47 -12.63
N ALA A 285 -0.65 -8.69 -12.11
CA ALA A 285 -0.75 -9.91 -12.93
C ALA A 285 -1.99 -9.89 -13.84
N ASP A 286 -3.08 -9.28 -13.37
CA ASP A 286 -4.20 -8.84 -14.21
C ASP A 286 -4.74 -7.51 -13.66
N ALA A 287 -4.51 -6.44 -14.44
CA ALA A 287 -4.80 -5.06 -14.08
C ALA A 287 -6.29 -4.66 -14.20
N THR A 288 -7.19 -5.60 -14.55
CA THR A 288 -8.62 -5.30 -14.68
C THR A 288 -9.18 -4.80 -13.33
N PRO A 289 -9.74 -3.58 -13.26
CA PRO A 289 -10.35 -3.09 -12.03
C PRO A 289 -11.48 -3.99 -11.55
N ILE A 290 -11.73 -4.01 -10.24
CA ILE A 290 -12.93 -4.62 -9.67
C ILE A 290 -14.12 -3.64 -9.76
N GLU A 291 -15.24 -3.92 -9.09
CA GLU A 291 -16.44 -3.09 -9.18
C GLU A 291 -16.16 -1.62 -8.81
N ARG A 292 -16.95 -0.74 -9.42
CA ARG A 292 -16.84 0.73 -9.32
C ARG A 292 -15.51 1.31 -9.82
N GLY A 293 -14.64 0.51 -10.43
CA GLY A 293 -13.35 0.97 -10.95
C GLY A 293 -12.25 1.07 -9.88
N ILE A 294 -12.37 0.32 -8.80
CA ILE A 294 -11.29 0.20 -7.81
C ILE A 294 -10.15 -0.62 -8.43
N SER A 295 -8.93 -0.08 -8.40
CA SER A 295 -7.76 -0.73 -8.99
C SER A 295 -7.30 -1.94 -8.17
N VAL A 296 -6.48 -2.77 -8.82
CA VAL A 296 -5.86 -3.99 -8.26
C VAL A 296 -4.33 -3.89 -8.41
N TYR A 297 -3.60 -4.54 -7.52
CA TYR A 297 -2.14 -4.53 -7.46
C TYR A 297 -1.49 -5.90 -7.23
N TYR A 298 -2.25 -6.99 -7.05
CA TYR A 298 -1.65 -8.32 -6.89
C TYR A 298 -0.71 -8.66 -8.05
N THR A 299 0.50 -9.11 -7.72
CA THR A 299 1.60 -9.32 -8.65
C THR A 299 2.65 -10.24 -8.01
N ASN A 300 3.80 -10.42 -8.66
CA ASN A 300 4.95 -11.07 -8.03
C ASN A 300 6.26 -10.32 -8.28
N LEU A 301 7.18 -10.40 -7.32
CA LEU A 301 8.50 -9.76 -7.35
C LEU A 301 9.59 -10.81 -7.15
N ARG A 302 10.64 -10.82 -7.97
CA ARG A 302 11.81 -11.67 -7.74
C ARG A 302 12.95 -10.87 -7.10
N VAL A 303 13.52 -11.42 -6.03
CA VAL A 303 14.71 -10.87 -5.34
C VAL A 303 15.63 -12.03 -4.97
N GLY A 304 16.87 -12.02 -5.46
CA GLY A 304 17.87 -13.02 -5.10
C GLY A 304 17.45 -14.46 -5.42
N GLY A 305 16.72 -14.66 -6.52
CA GLY A 305 16.18 -15.97 -6.88
C GLY A 305 14.96 -16.43 -6.07
N ILE A 306 14.41 -15.62 -5.16
CA ILE A 306 13.13 -15.90 -4.50
C ILE A 306 12.01 -15.15 -5.22
N ASP A 307 10.96 -15.85 -5.63
CA ASP A 307 9.78 -15.29 -6.26
C ASP A 307 8.66 -15.07 -5.22
N PHE A 308 8.38 -13.82 -4.90
CA PHE A 308 7.40 -13.39 -3.91
C PHE A 308 6.05 -13.09 -4.59
N ALA A 309 5.03 -13.92 -4.37
CA ALA A 309 3.66 -13.56 -4.71
C ALA A 309 3.12 -12.53 -3.72
N ILE A 310 2.67 -11.39 -4.22
CA ILE A 310 2.05 -10.30 -3.46
C ILE A 310 0.55 -10.34 -3.74
N ILE A 311 -0.25 -10.62 -2.72
CA ILE A 311 -1.71 -10.80 -2.88
C ILE A 311 -2.52 -9.75 -2.12
N GLU A 312 -3.76 -9.57 -2.56
CA GLU A 312 -4.76 -8.68 -1.97
C GLU A 312 -5.80 -9.50 -1.22
N ASP A 313 -5.48 -9.97 -0.02
CA ASP A 313 -6.31 -10.95 0.67
C ASP A 313 -7.63 -10.37 1.21
N ARG A 314 -7.68 -9.04 1.41
CA ARG A 314 -8.89 -8.32 1.80
C ARG A 314 -9.81 -8.01 0.61
N LYS A 315 -9.26 -7.77 -0.58
CA LYS A 315 -9.93 -7.14 -1.73
C LYS A 315 -11.23 -7.83 -2.17
N PHE A 316 -11.21 -9.15 -2.20
CA PHE A 316 -12.32 -9.98 -2.69
C PHE A 316 -13.06 -10.69 -1.57
N LYS A 317 -12.62 -10.49 -0.33
CA LYS A 317 -13.09 -11.23 0.83
C LYS A 317 -14.53 -10.87 1.12
N SER A 318 -15.34 -11.89 1.40
CA SER A 318 -16.73 -11.70 1.79
C SER A 318 -16.86 -11.20 3.23
N GLY A 319 -17.68 -10.17 3.47
CA GLY A 319 -18.08 -9.71 4.79
C GLY A 319 -19.02 -10.69 5.50
N PRO A 320 -18.94 -10.84 6.84
CA PRO A 320 -19.70 -11.83 7.59
C PRO A 320 -21.16 -11.44 7.87
N GLU A 321 -21.49 -10.15 7.93
CA GLU A 321 -22.83 -9.70 8.34
C GLU A 321 -23.93 -10.18 7.38
N GLY A 322 -24.97 -10.78 7.96
CA GLY A 322 -26.11 -11.32 7.22
C GLY A 322 -25.82 -12.59 6.41
N LYS A 323 -24.57 -13.09 6.36
CA LYS A 323 -24.19 -14.30 5.61
C LYS A 323 -24.00 -15.53 6.48
N ILE A 324 -23.70 -15.32 7.75
CA ILE A 324 -23.59 -16.36 8.77
C ILE A 324 -24.43 -15.98 10.00
N PRO A 325 -24.81 -16.93 10.87
CA PRO A 325 -25.49 -16.60 12.11
C PRO A 325 -24.61 -15.73 13.01
N GLN A 326 -25.22 -14.79 13.72
CA GLN A 326 -24.51 -13.99 14.73
C GLN A 326 -24.19 -14.89 15.95
N MET A 327 -22.90 -15.06 16.24
CA MET A 327 -22.40 -15.96 17.30
C MET A 327 -21.48 -15.22 18.30
N GLY A 328 -21.66 -13.92 18.41
CA GLY A 328 -20.91 -13.04 19.30
C GLY A 328 -21.45 -11.60 19.27
N PRO A 329 -20.80 -10.69 20.02
CA PRO A 329 -21.25 -9.30 20.13
C PRO A 329 -21.07 -8.50 18.84
N ARG A 330 -20.21 -8.96 17.92
CA ARG A 330 -20.01 -8.40 16.57
C ARG A 330 -20.23 -9.48 15.50
N PRO A 331 -20.62 -9.13 14.27
CA PRO A 331 -20.80 -10.11 13.18
C PRO A 331 -19.55 -10.92 12.84
N ASP A 332 -18.37 -10.36 13.10
CA ASP A 332 -17.05 -10.95 12.83
C ASP A 332 -16.42 -11.66 14.04
N HIS A 333 -17.07 -11.63 15.21
CA HIS A 333 -16.60 -12.25 16.44
C HIS A 333 -17.39 -13.50 16.77
N ILE A 334 -16.69 -14.60 17.04
CA ILE A 334 -17.29 -15.82 17.60
C ILE A 334 -16.65 -16.13 18.94
N ASN A 335 -17.45 -16.16 20.00
CA ASN A 335 -16.98 -16.39 21.37
C ASN A 335 -17.70 -17.54 22.10
N ASP A 336 -18.77 -18.09 21.55
CA ASP A 336 -19.50 -19.23 22.13
C ASP A 336 -18.76 -20.56 21.88
N PRO A 337 -18.24 -21.25 22.91
CA PRO A 337 -17.52 -22.51 22.75
C PRO A 337 -18.37 -23.67 22.23
N SER A 338 -19.70 -23.54 22.24
CA SER A 338 -20.61 -24.55 21.72
C SER A 338 -20.84 -24.48 20.21
N TYR A 339 -20.33 -23.44 19.52
CA TYR A 339 -20.61 -23.23 18.11
C TYR A 339 -20.10 -24.39 17.22
N ASP A 340 -20.91 -24.79 16.24
CA ASP A 340 -20.45 -25.69 15.18
C ASP A 340 -19.57 -24.92 14.20
N ARG A 341 -18.31 -25.31 14.09
CA ARG A 341 -17.35 -24.71 13.15
C ARG A 341 -17.82 -24.78 11.70
N LYS A 342 -18.64 -25.78 11.34
CA LYS A 342 -19.19 -25.90 9.98
C LYS A 342 -20.29 -24.88 9.69
N ALA A 343 -20.90 -24.29 10.71
CA ALA A 343 -22.00 -23.35 10.54
C ALA A 343 -21.59 -22.02 9.86
N ILE A 344 -20.29 -21.75 9.79
CA ILE A 344 -19.73 -20.55 9.15
C ILE A 344 -19.04 -20.84 7.81
N ASP A 345 -18.97 -22.11 7.37
CA ASP A 345 -18.49 -22.50 6.03
C ASP A 345 -19.66 -22.60 5.05
N VAL A 346 -20.27 -21.45 4.75
CA VAL A 346 -21.44 -21.40 3.86
C VAL A 346 -21.04 -21.28 2.37
N PRO A 347 -21.78 -21.91 1.44
CA PRO A 347 -21.48 -21.82 0.01
C PRO A 347 -21.51 -20.38 -0.52
N GLY A 348 -20.65 -20.09 -1.49
CA GLY A 348 -20.64 -18.82 -2.22
C GLY A 348 -19.71 -17.75 -1.66
N LEU A 349 -19.23 -17.88 -0.42
CA LEU A 349 -18.28 -16.91 0.15
C LEU A 349 -16.90 -17.00 -0.49
N LYS A 350 -16.26 -15.85 -0.64
CA LYS A 350 -14.96 -15.69 -1.28
C LYS A 350 -13.93 -15.17 -0.29
N LEU A 351 -12.67 -15.56 -0.51
CA LEU A 351 -11.49 -15.00 0.15
C LEU A 351 -10.68 -14.20 -0.87
N LEU A 352 -9.87 -14.88 -1.68
CA LEU A 352 -9.02 -14.22 -2.69
C LEU A 352 -9.75 -13.88 -4.01
N GLY A 353 -10.92 -14.46 -4.25
CA GLY A 353 -11.60 -14.40 -5.55
C GLY A 353 -10.94 -15.31 -6.60
N ASP A 354 -11.62 -15.51 -7.73
CA ASP A 354 -11.19 -16.51 -8.72
C ASP A 354 -9.95 -16.06 -9.51
N ARG A 355 -9.78 -14.75 -9.73
CA ARG A 355 -8.64 -14.16 -10.45
C ARG A 355 -7.32 -14.34 -9.70
N GLN A 356 -7.29 -14.07 -8.40
CA GLN A 356 -6.07 -14.28 -7.59
C GLN A 356 -5.77 -15.76 -7.36
N LEU A 357 -6.79 -16.63 -7.28
CA LEU A 357 -6.58 -18.07 -7.21
C LEU A 357 -5.93 -18.61 -8.50
N GLU A 358 -6.36 -18.11 -9.66
CA GLU A 358 -5.72 -18.46 -10.94
C GLU A 358 -4.30 -17.91 -11.03
N PHE A 359 -4.07 -16.66 -10.60
CA PHE A 359 -2.72 -16.10 -10.47
C PHE A 359 -1.81 -16.99 -9.60
N LEU A 360 -2.23 -17.34 -8.38
CA LEU A 360 -1.44 -18.20 -7.49
C LEU A 360 -1.17 -19.59 -8.10
N ARG A 361 -2.14 -20.14 -8.83
CA ARG A 361 -1.96 -21.41 -9.55
C ARG A 361 -0.88 -21.32 -10.63
N GLN A 362 -0.90 -20.26 -11.43
CA GLN A 362 0.08 -20.04 -12.50
C GLN A 362 1.46 -19.72 -11.93
N TRP A 363 1.52 -18.79 -10.98
CA TRP A 363 2.72 -18.43 -10.25
C TRP A 363 3.37 -19.64 -9.56
N GLY A 364 2.59 -20.50 -8.91
CA GLY A 364 3.11 -21.67 -8.19
C GLY A 364 3.71 -22.75 -9.11
N GLN A 365 3.42 -22.70 -10.42
CA GLN A 365 3.96 -23.62 -11.43
C GLN A 365 5.09 -23.00 -12.26
N ASN A 366 5.17 -21.67 -12.33
CA ASN A 366 6.24 -20.98 -13.05
C ASN A 366 7.47 -20.81 -12.16
N TRP A 367 8.57 -21.49 -12.48
CA TRP A 367 9.84 -21.40 -11.75
C TRP A 367 10.91 -20.59 -12.51
N GLU A 368 10.54 -19.85 -13.56
CA GLU A 368 11.47 -19.07 -14.35
C GLU A 368 12.15 -17.95 -13.51
N GLY A 369 13.45 -18.08 -13.31
CA GLY A 369 14.25 -17.18 -12.48
C GLY A 369 13.97 -17.30 -10.98
N ALA A 370 13.35 -18.41 -10.54
CA ALA A 370 13.00 -18.67 -9.15
C ALA A 370 13.60 -20.00 -8.67
N GLN A 371 14.22 -19.98 -7.50
CA GLN A 371 14.71 -21.14 -6.75
C GLN A 371 13.82 -21.44 -5.54
N LEU A 372 13.23 -20.38 -4.96
CA LEU A 372 12.28 -20.45 -3.85
C LEU A 372 11.06 -19.57 -4.16
N LYS A 373 9.96 -19.84 -3.44
CA LYS A 373 8.71 -19.09 -3.54
C LYS A 373 8.27 -18.64 -2.17
N CYS A 374 7.66 -17.47 -2.08
CA CYS A 374 7.11 -16.94 -0.83
C CYS A 374 5.82 -16.18 -1.13
N VAL A 375 4.86 -16.19 -0.21
CA VAL A 375 3.61 -15.41 -0.32
C VAL A 375 3.66 -14.27 0.68
N LEU A 376 3.25 -13.09 0.23
CA LEU A 376 3.13 -11.85 1.01
C LEU A 376 1.66 -11.42 1.00
N SER A 377 1.05 -11.27 2.17
CA SER A 377 -0.34 -10.78 2.30
C SER A 377 -0.56 -9.99 3.59
N GLN A 378 -1.74 -9.41 3.75
CA GLN A 378 -2.09 -8.62 4.92
C GLN A 378 -2.23 -9.47 6.18
N THR A 379 -3.02 -10.55 6.12
CA THR A 379 -3.40 -11.32 7.32
C THR A 379 -3.18 -12.83 7.15
N ALA A 380 -2.99 -13.52 8.27
CA ALA A 380 -2.66 -14.94 8.32
C ALA A 380 -3.81 -15.82 7.84
N PHE A 381 -3.52 -16.90 7.10
CA PHE A 381 -4.50 -17.94 6.71
C PHE A 381 -4.97 -18.83 7.88
N CYS A 382 -4.93 -18.30 9.10
CA CYS A 382 -5.43 -18.90 10.33
C CYS A 382 -5.69 -17.79 11.36
N GLY A 383 -6.52 -18.07 12.38
CA GLY A 383 -6.63 -17.20 13.55
C GLY A 383 -5.54 -17.57 14.56
N ALA A 384 -4.33 -17.02 14.40
CA ALA A 384 -3.19 -17.38 15.24
C ALA A 384 -3.28 -16.73 16.63
N VAL A 385 -3.79 -15.50 16.69
CA VAL A 385 -4.07 -14.77 17.92
C VAL A 385 -5.56 -14.85 18.27
N HIS A 386 -5.87 -15.05 19.55
CA HIS A 386 -7.23 -15.36 20.03
C HIS A 386 -7.74 -14.37 21.09
N LEU A 387 -7.02 -13.28 21.35
CA LEU A 387 -7.43 -12.21 22.27
C LEU A 387 -7.59 -10.91 21.49
N HIS A 388 -8.70 -10.19 21.70
CA HIS A 388 -9.00 -8.96 20.98
C HIS A 388 -9.27 -7.79 21.94
N GLY A 389 -8.42 -6.76 21.91
CA GLY A 389 -8.63 -5.48 22.61
C GLY A 389 -8.48 -5.50 24.14
N SER A 390 -8.82 -6.60 24.80
CA SER A 390 -8.59 -6.83 26.24
C SER A 390 -8.22 -8.29 26.54
N PRO A 391 -7.53 -8.55 27.68
CA PRO A 391 -7.17 -9.92 28.08
C PRO A 391 -8.37 -10.87 28.28
N ASP A 392 -9.55 -10.34 28.62
CA ASP A 392 -10.76 -11.14 28.90
C ASP A 392 -11.62 -11.41 27.64
N ASN A 393 -11.30 -10.76 26.52
CA ASN A 393 -12.06 -10.90 25.28
C ASN A 393 -11.43 -11.93 24.35
N ARG A 394 -11.76 -13.20 24.60
CA ARG A 394 -11.29 -14.34 23.80
C ARG A 394 -12.18 -14.62 22.60
N LEU A 395 -11.57 -14.71 21.43
CA LEU A 395 -12.20 -15.14 20.19
C LEU A 395 -11.88 -16.62 19.92
N LEU A 396 -12.91 -17.37 19.54
CA LEU A 396 -12.78 -18.76 19.06
C LEU A 396 -12.62 -18.82 17.55
N ALA A 397 -13.22 -17.87 16.85
CA ALA A 397 -12.91 -17.55 15.47
C ALA A 397 -12.97 -16.03 15.31
N ASP A 398 -11.92 -15.52 14.70
CA ASP A 398 -11.84 -14.18 14.16
C ASP A 398 -12.11 -14.28 12.65
N LEU A 399 -13.20 -13.67 12.19
CA LEU A 399 -13.59 -13.71 10.78
C LEU A 399 -12.91 -12.63 9.95
N ASP A 400 -12.16 -11.74 10.61
CA ASP A 400 -11.34 -10.75 9.97
C ASP A 400 -10.05 -11.35 9.42
N CYS A 401 -9.41 -12.27 10.13
CA CYS A 401 -8.25 -13.01 9.61
C CYS A 401 -8.61 -13.97 8.45
N ASN A 402 -7.62 -14.44 7.69
CA ASN A 402 -7.83 -15.40 6.59
C ASN A 402 -8.08 -16.84 7.07
N GLY A 403 -8.35 -17.04 8.36
CA GLY A 403 -8.94 -18.28 8.89
C GLY A 403 -10.34 -18.57 8.32
N TRP A 404 -11.01 -17.55 7.79
CA TRP A 404 -12.35 -17.61 7.20
C TRP A 404 -12.45 -16.72 5.94
N PRO A 405 -13.32 -17.03 4.95
CA PRO A 405 -14.16 -18.23 4.81
C PRO A 405 -13.37 -19.52 4.61
N GLN A 406 -13.75 -20.62 5.27
CA GLN A 406 -12.92 -21.85 5.28
C GLN A 406 -12.73 -22.45 3.89
N THR A 407 -13.78 -22.56 3.08
CA THR A 407 -13.65 -23.06 1.70
C THR A 407 -12.71 -22.18 0.87
N GLY A 408 -12.79 -20.85 1.00
CA GLY A 408 -11.90 -19.90 0.31
C GLY A 408 -10.44 -20.05 0.74
N ARG A 409 -10.20 -20.06 2.05
CA ARG A 409 -8.88 -20.33 2.67
C ARG A 409 -8.29 -21.65 2.18
N ASN A 410 -9.06 -22.73 2.20
CA ASN A 410 -8.57 -24.05 1.79
C ASN A 410 -8.19 -24.08 0.30
N LYS A 411 -8.86 -23.30 -0.56
CA LYS A 411 -8.45 -23.15 -1.97
C LYS A 411 -7.12 -22.41 -2.07
N ALA A 412 -6.96 -21.29 -1.38
CA ALA A 412 -5.71 -20.53 -1.34
C ALA A 412 -4.54 -21.41 -0.85
N LEU A 413 -4.69 -22.06 0.31
CA LEU A 413 -3.66 -22.93 0.88
C LEU A 413 -3.28 -24.10 -0.03
N ARG A 414 -4.20 -24.64 -0.83
CA ARG A 414 -3.86 -25.69 -1.82
C ARG A 414 -2.94 -25.15 -2.90
N GLU A 415 -3.18 -23.95 -3.41
CA GLU A 415 -2.32 -23.35 -4.45
C GLU A 415 -0.97 -22.92 -3.86
N ILE A 416 -0.94 -22.32 -2.66
CA ILE A 416 0.30 -21.96 -1.94
C ILE A 416 1.15 -23.21 -1.66
N ARG A 417 0.52 -24.29 -1.18
CA ARG A 417 1.21 -25.56 -0.87
C ARG A 417 1.85 -26.21 -2.10
N ARG A 418 1.30 -26.03 -3.31
CA ARG A 418 1.89 -26.58 -4.53
C ARG A 418 3.29 -26.04 -4.79
N ALA A 419 3.54 -24.80 -4.38
CA ALA A 419 4.82 -24.12 -4.48
C ALA A 419 5.75 -24.35 -3.28
N TRP A 420 5.28 -25.04 -2.23
CA TRP A 420 5.98 -25.15 -0.94
C TRP A 420 6.36 -23.78 -0.35
N ALA A 421 5.55 -22.76 -0.65
CA ALA A 421 5.87 -21.40 -0.30
C ALA A 421 5.55 -21.11 1.17
N PRO A 422 6.50 -20.62 1.98
CA PRO A 422 6.18 -19.90 3.22
C PRO A 422 5.30 -18.69 2.94
N HIS A 423 4.64 -18.22 4.00
CA HIS A 423 3.75 -17.06 3.98
C HIS A 423 4.18 -16.06 5.05
N LEU A 424 4.38 -14.81 4.65
CA LEU A 424 4.63 -13.68 5.55
C LEU A 424 3.41 -12.74 5.53
N CYS A 425 3.00 -12.28 6.70
CA CYS A 425 1.83 -11.41 6.88
C CYS A 425 1.91 -10.57 8.15
N GLY A 426 0.92 -9.69 8.35
CA GLY A 426 0.76 -8.79 9.50
C GLY A 426 -0.56 -8.98 10.26
N ASP A 427 -1.28 -7.88 10.51
CA ASP A 427 -2.62 -7.77 11.13
C ASP A 427 -2.69 -8.13 12.64
N GLN A 428 -2.23 -9.31 13.05
CA GLN A 428 -2.58 -9.84 14.38
C GLN A 428 -1.78 -9.27 15.58
N HIS A 429 -0.97 -8.22 15.40
CA HIS A 429 -0.22 -7.49 16.45
C HIS A 429 0.71 -8.32 17.35
N LEU A 430 1.01 -9.57 16.98
CA LEU A 430 1.95 -10.44 17.70
C LEU A 430 2.78 -11.24 16.69
N ALA A 431 4.07 -11.39 16.99
CA ALA A 431 4.93 -12.27 16.22
C ALA A 431 4.56 -13.74 16.51
N VAL A 432 4.09 -14.45 15.49
CA VAL A 432 3.69 -15.86 15.58
C VAL A 432 4.28 -16.63 14.41
N VAL A 433 4.74 -17.85 14.69
CA VAL A 433 5.13 -18.83 13.66
C VAL A 433 4.16 -20.00 13.75
N VAL A 434 3.50 -20.31 12.62
CA VAL A 434 2.55 -21.43 12.50
C VAL A 434 3.16 -22.45 11.55
N LYS A 435 3.15 -23.73 11.95
CA LYS A 435 3.74 -24.84 11.19
C LYS A 435 2.68 -25.78 10.65
#